data_AF-A0A4R0QSX6-F1
#
_entry.id   AF-A0A4R0QSX6-F1
#
_cell.length_a   1.000
_cell.length_b   1.000
_cell.length_c   1.000
_cell.angle_alpha   90.00
_cell.angle_beta   90.00
_cell.angle_gamma   90.00
#
_symmetry.space_group_name_H-M   'P 1'
#
loop_
_entity.id
_entity.type
_entity.pdbx_description
1 polymer ?
#
loop_
_entity_poly.entity_id
_entity_poly.type
_entity_poly.pdbx_seq_one_letter_code
_entity_poly.pdbx_strand_id
1 'polypeptide(L)'
;MSWIIVLIFFHPAGCLQTYASESWLLKKATLLAQSHVSTFLKNILDNQTELNLNHLFLAYDYGDIEVINLLHQAIKYLVQVLLNLGNLIDANKIFIHSPLFNHKTLEVELYRLLNEYSSDLLGNPQKILIDPYDDFRGSLGGAALAIYKTSLEF
;
A
#
# COMPACT_ATOMS: atom_id res chain seq x y z
N MET A 1 21.86 3.82 13.36
CA MET A 1 20.76 2.99 12.82
C MET A 1 19.64 3.94 12.44
N SER A 2 19.56 4.35 11.19
CA SER A 2 18.57 5.34 10.73
C SER A 2 17.32 4.59 10.28
N TRP A 3 16.20 4.81 10.96
CA TRP A 3 14.88 4.34 10.54
C TRP A 3 14.21 5.48 9.80
N ILE A 4 14.01 5.33 8.48
CA ILE A 4 13.25 6.29 7.70
C ILE A 4 11.79 5.81 7.70
N ILE A 5 10.94 6.54 8.41
CA ILE A 5 9.49 6.44 8.27
C ILE A 5 9.11 7.38 7.13
N VAL A 6 8.75 6.83 5.98
CA VAL A 6 8.29 7.60 4.82
C VAL A 6 6.79 7.86 4.97
N LEU A 7 6.42 8.99 5.57
CA LEU A 7 5.06 9.56 5.49
C LEU A 7 5.02 10.53 4.30
N ILE A 8 4.46 10.10 3.17
CA ILE A 8 4.26 10.97 2.00
C ILE A 8 2.87 11.59 2.11
N PHE A 9 2.80 12.89 2.40
CA PHE A 9 1.59 13.71 2.33
C PHE A 9 1.92 14.99 1.58
N PHE A 10 1.58 15.12 0.28
CA PHE A 10 1.51 16.41 -0.44
C PHE A 10 0.60 16.29 -1.68
N HIS A 11 0.02 17.42 -2.11
CA HIS A 11 -0.93 17.76 -3.20
C HIS A 11 -1.41 16.69 -4.25
N PRO A 12 -2.69 16.74 -4.71
CA PRO A 12 -3.48 15.55 -5.10
C PRO A 12 -3.28 14.97 -6.52
N ALA A 13 -2.44 15.55 -7.40
CA ALA A 13 -2.24 15.05 -8.76
C ALA A 13 -0.82 14.52 -8.95
N GLY A 14 -0.62 13.22 -8.77
CA GLY A 14 0.65 12.53 -9.06
C GLY A 14 1.36 11.89 -7.86
N CYS A 15 0.86 12.01 -6.64
CA CYS A 15 1.45 11.37 -5.46
C CYS A 15 1.03 9.91 -5.34
N LEU A 16 1.94 9.04 -4.86
CA LEU A 16 1.66 7.61 -4.62
C LEU A 16 0.40 7.41 -3.77
N GLN A 17 0.17 8.28 -2.78
CA GLN A 17 -1.02 8.27 -1.94
C GLN A 17 -2.32 8.31 -2.77
N THR A 18 -2.36 9.07 -3.88
CA THR A 18 -3.53 9.14 -4.79
C THR A 18 -3.80 7.82 -5.53
N TYR A 19 -2.80 6.96 -5.65
CA TYR A 19 -2.90 5.70 -6.38
C TYR A 19 -3.04 4.47 -5.47
N ALA A 20 -2.45 4.52 -4.27
CA ALA A 20 -2.31 3.35 -3.41
C ALA A 20 -2.83 3.55 -1.97
N SER A 21 -3.35 4.73 -1.60
CA SER A 21 -4.01 4.88 -0.28
C SER A 21 -5.38 4.21 -0.27
N GLU A 22 -5.75 3.66 0.88
CA GLU A 22 -7.07 3.04 1.08
C GLU A 22 -8.21 3.98 0.69
N SER A 23 -8.21 5.21 1.19
CA SER A 23 -9.23 6.21 0.86
C SER A 23 -9.37 6.48 -0.65
N TRP A 24 -8.28 6.47 -1.40
CA TRP A 24 -8.31 6.65 -2.85
C TRP A 24 -8.74 5.40 -3.60
N LEU A 25 -8.33 4.22 -3.13
CA LEU A 25 -8.80 2.93 -3.65
C LEU A 25 -10.32 2.81 -3.49
N LEU A 26 -10.84 3.10 -2.30
CA LEU A 26 -12.27 3.10 -2.02
C LEU A 26 -13.01 4.11 -2.88
N LYS A 27 -12.51 5.35 -2.98
CA LYS A 27 -13.09 6.39 -3.83
C LYS A 27 -13.15 5.96 -5.30
N LYS A 28 -12.09 5.37 -5.84
CA LYS A 28 -12.04 4.87 -7.22
C LYS A 28 -12.99 3.71 -7.43
N ALA A 29 -13.04 2.76 -6.50
CA ALA A 29 -13.98 1.63 -6.54
C ALA A 29 -15.44 2.10 -6.54
N THR A 30 -15.80 3.09 -5.72
CA THR A 30 -17.14 3.68 -5.72
C THR A 30 -17.49 4.31 -7.07
N LEU A 31 -16.56 5.07 -7.67
CA LEU A 31 -16.77 5.67 -9.00
C LEU A 31 -16.93 4.60 -10.09
N LEU A 32 -16.17 3.51 -10.03
CA LEU A 32 -16.30 2.38 -10.96
C LEU A 32 -17.68 1.72 -10.81
N ALA A 33 -18.13 1.47 -9.58
CA ALA A 33 -19.45 0.88 -9.30
C ALA A 33 -20.60 1.76 -9.81
N GLN A 34 -20.48 3.09 -9.72
CA GLN A 34 -21.51 4.02 -10.20
C GLN A 34 -21.56 4.15 -11.73
N SER A 35 -20.43 3.97 -12.41
CA SER A 35 -20.33 4.19 -13.86
C SER A 35 -20.71 2.97 -14.70
N HIS A 36 -20.68 1.76 -14.13
CA HIS A 36 -20.89 0.51 -14.87
C HIS A 36 -22.20 -0.18 -14.46
N VAL A 37 -22.92 -0.76 -15.44
CA VAL A 37 -24.28 -1.29 -15.22
C VAL A 37 -24.29 -2.61 -14.45
N SER A 38 -23.22 -3.42 -14.50
CA SER A 38 -23.15 -4.74 -13.85
C SER A 38 -21.75 -5.07 -13.27
N THR A 39 -21.39 -4.53 -12.11
CA THR A 39 -20.18 -4.95 -11.37
C THR A 39 -20.58 -5.60 -10.04
N PHE A 40 -19.72 -6.49 -9.52
CA PHE A 40 -19.96 -7.11 -8.21
C PHE A 40 -20.01 -6.05 -7.11
N LEU A 41 -19.18 -5.01 -7.24
CA LEU A 41 -19.20 -3.84 -6.35
C LEU A 41 -20.53 -3.10 -6.34
N LYS A 42 -21.25 -3.02 -7.45
CA LYS A 42 -22.56 -2.36 -7.50
C LYS A 42 -23.60 -3.08 -6.64
N ASN A 43 -23.62 -4.41 -6.70
CA ASN A 43 -24.50 -5.21 -5.84
C ASN A 43 -24.17 -5.07 -4.35
N ILE A 44 -22.89 -4.86 -4.01
CA ILE A 44 -22.48 -4.56 -2.64
C ILE A 44 -22.95 -3.17 -2.23
N LEU A 45 -22.77 -2.17 -3.10
CA LEU A 45 -23.13 -0.77 -2.85
C LEU A 45 -24.65 -0.57 -2.72
N ASP A 46 -25.45 -1.30 -3.49
CA ASP A 46 -26.92 -1.24 -3.40
C ASP A 46 -27.43 -1.80 -2.05
N ASN A 47 -26.66 -2.67 -1.40
CA ASN A 47 -26.99 -3.27 -0.11
C ASN A 47 -26.29 -2.61 1.09
N GLN A 48 -25.31 -1.72 0.87
CA GLN A 48 -24.49 -1.13 1.93
C GLN A 48 -24.25 0.36 1.74
N THR A 49 -24.15 1.10 2.84
CA THR A 49 -23.89 2.55 2.81
C THR A 49 -22.46 2.94 2.45
N GLU A 50 -21.47 2.09 2.69
CA GLU A 50 -20.06 2.44 2.46
C GLU A 50 -19.18 1.23 2.09
N LEU A 51 -18.29 1.40 1.11
CA LEU A 51 -17.29 0.39 0.75
C LEU A 51 -16.11 0.44 1.72
N ASN A 52 -15.53 -0.72 2.02
CA ASN A 52 -14.30 -0.86 2.80
C ASN A 52 -13.31 -1.78 2.05
N LEU A 53 -12.09 -1.89 2.55
CA LEU A 53 -11.04 -2.65 1.88
C LEU A 53 -11.37 -4.15 1.75
N ASN A 54 -12.10 -4.72 2.72
CA ASN A 54 -12.54 -6.12 2.66
C ASN A 54 -13.50 -6.36 1.48
N HIS A 55 -14.35 -5.39 1.13
CA HIS A 55 -15.20 -5.49 -0.05
C HIS A 55 -14.38 -5.51 -1.35
N LEU A 56 -13.25 -4.80 -1.40
CA LEU A 56 -12.34 -4.87 -2.54
C LEU A 56 -11.64 -6.24 -2.61
N PHE A 57 -11.22 -6.79 -1.47
CA PHE A 57 -10.63 -8.14 -1.45
C PHE A 57 -11.63 -9.19 -1.91
N LEU A 58 -12.88 -9.13 -1.43
CA LEU A 58 -13.94 -10.02 -1.91
C LEU A 58 -14.14 -9.88 -3.41
N ALA A 59 -14.29 -8.65 -3.92
CA ALA A 59 -14.47 -8.41 -5.35
C ALA A 59 -13.29 -8.92 -6.20
N TYR A 60 -12.07 -8.77 -5.68
CA TYR A 60 -10.85 -9.31 -6.29
C TYR A 60 -10.89 -10.84 -6.36
N ASP A 61 -11.24 -11.51 -5.27
CA ASP A 61 -11.33 -12.97 -5.19
C ASP A 61 -12.44 -13.53 -6.09
N TYR A 62 -13.55 -12.79 -6.25
CA TYR A 62 -14.64 -13.13 -7.17
C TYR A 62 -14.33 -12.85 -8.65
N GLY A 63 -13.15 -12.29 -8.96
CA GLY A 63 -12.75 -12.06 -10.34
C GLY A 63 -13.30 -10.78 -10.97
N ASP A 64 -13.70 -9.78 -10.17
CA ASP A 64 -14.13 -8.47 -10.71
C ASP A 64 -12.95 -7.78 -11.40
N ILE A 65 -12.97 -7.79 -12.73
CA ILE A 65 -11.87 -7.32 -13.59
C ILE A 65 -11.50 -5.87 -13.29
N GLU A 66 -12.48 -5.01 -12.99
CA GLU A 66 -12.22 -3.60 -12.72
C GLU A 66 -11.49 -3.42 -11.39
N VAL A 67 -11.85 -4.22 -10.37
CA VAL A 67 -11.16 -4.22 -9.08
C VAL A 67 -9.75 -4.82 -9.18
N ILE A 68 -9.60 -5.91 -9.94
CA ILE A 68 -8.28 -6.50 -10.21
C ILE A 68 -7.37 -5.46 -10.85
N ASN A 69 -7.83 -4.79 -11.91
CA ASN A 69 -7.08 -3.74 -12.60
C ASN A 69 -6.73 -2.59 -11.64
N LEU A 70 -7.68 -2.14 -10.81
CA LEU A 70 -7.47 -1.08 -9.84
C LEU A 70 -6.35 -1.43 -8.84
N LEU A 71 -6.42 -2.61 -8.23
CA LEU A 71 -5.45 -3.04 -7.21
C LEU A 71 -4.08 -3.32 -7.83
N HIS A 72 -4.03 -3.95 -9.01
CA HIS A 72 -2.77 -4.19 -9.73
C HIS A 72 -2.09 -2.89 -10.14
N GLN A 73 -2.84 -1.88 -10.60
CA GLN A 73 -2.29 -0.55 -10.89
C GLN A 73 -1.68 0.10 -9.64
N ALA A 74 -2.37 0.02 -8.50
CA ALA A 74 -1.88 0.56 -7.24
C ALA A 74 -0.54 -0.09 -6.82
N ILE A 75 -0.46 -1.43 -6.91
CA ILE A 75 0.78 -2.17 -6.62
C ILE A 75 1.89 -1.78 -7.60
N LYS A 76 1.58 -1.68 -8.89
CA LYS A 76 2.56 -1.27 -9.91
C LYS A 76 3.16 0.10 -9.60
N TYR A 77 2.33 1.08 -9.24
CA TYR A 77 2.82 2.40 -8.87
C TYR A 77 3.65 2.38 -7.58
N LEU A 78 3.24 1.57 -6.59
CA LEU A 78 4.02 1.35 -5.38
C LEU A 78 5.41 0.77 -5.69
N VAL A 79 5.50 -0.25 -6.54
CA VAL A 79 6.77 -0.85 -6.96
C VAL A 79 7.69 0.18 -7.60
N GLN A 80 7.17 1.01 -8.51
CA GLN A 80 7.97 2.07 -9.14
C GLN A 80 8.56 3.03 -8.10
N VAL A 81 7.77 3.40 -7.09
CA VAL A 81 8.24 4.28 -6.02
C VAL A 81 9.28 3.58 -5.15
N LEU A 82 9.08 2.30 -4.81
CA LEU A 82 10.04 1.53 -4.01
C LEU A 82 11.40 1.39 -4.72
N LEU A 83 11.40 1.10 -6.02
CA LEU A 83 12.63 1.02 -6.81
C LEU A 83 13.32 2.38 -6.92
N ASN A 84 12.56 3.45 -7.14
CA ASN A 84 13.10 4.79 -7.17
C ASN A 84 13.69 5.20 -5.81
N LEU A 85 13.01 4.87 -4.71
CA LEU A 85 13.52 5.09 -3.36
C LEU A 85 14.81 4.30 -3.14
N GLY A 86 14.85 3.02 -3.54
CA GLY A 86 16.05 2.19 -3.40
C GLY A 86 17.30 2.75 -4.08
N ASN A 87 17.12 3.52 -5.16
CA ASN A 87 18.22 4.22 -5.83
C ASN A 87 18.61 5.54 -5.17
N LEU A 88 17.70 6.17 -4.40
CA LEU A 88 17.90 7.48 -3.79
C LEU A 88 18.41 7.42 -2.35
N ILE A 89 18.06 6.36 -1.62
CA ILE A 89 18.42 6.20 -0.20
C ILE A 89 19.35 5.00 -0.02
N ASP A 90 20.40 5.16 0.79
CA ASP A 90 21.29 4.07 1.20
C ASP A 90 20.74 3.38 2.46
N ALA A 91 19.58 2.72 2.31
CA ALA A 91 18.97 1.90 3.36
C ALA A 91 19.24 0.42 3.11
N ASN A 92 19.47 -0.36 4.18
CA ASN A 92 19.61 -1.81 4.04
C ASN A 92 18.28 -2.53 3.81
N LYS A 93 17.17 -1.94 4.30
CA LYS A 93 15.83 -2.54 4.29
C LYS A 93 14.78 -1.45 4.16
N ILE A 94 13.73 -1.71 3.38
CA ILE A 94 12.48 -0.95 3.39
C ILE A 94 11.39 -1.84 3.99
N PHE A 95 10.66 -1.32 4.97
CA PHE A 95 9.48 -1.98 5.53
C PHE A 95 8.21 -1.35 4.97
N ILE A 96 7.27 -2.20 4.54
CA ILE A 96 5.97 -1.78 4.03
C ILE A 96 4.90 -2.22 5.03
N HIS A 97 4.18 -1.26 5.57
CA HIS A 97 3.07 -1.46 6.51
C HIS A 97 1.78 -0.98 5.87
N SER A 98 0.95 -1.90 5.37
CA SER A 98 -0.31 -1.53 4.70
C SER A 98 -1.34 -2.65 4.83
N PRO A 99 -2.63 -2.31 5.08
CA PRO A 99 -3.70 -3.31 5.17
C PRO A 99 -3.93 -4.01 3.82
N LEU A 100 -3.48 -3.41 2.71
CA LEU A 100 -3.53 -4.00 1.37
C LEU A 100 -2.86 -5.38 1.32
N PHE A 101 -1.79 -5.56 2.09
CA PHE A 101 -1.00 -6.80 2.10
C PHE A 101 -1.50 -7.83 3.12
N ASN A 102 -2.61 -7.56 3.81
CA ASN A 102 -3.35 -8.63 4.48
C ASN A 102 -3.90 -9.65 3.47
N HIS A 103 -4.04 -9.25 2.21
CA HIS A 103 -4.37 -10.14 1.11
C HIS A 103 -3.10 -10.74 0.47
N LYS A 104 -2.84 -12.02 0.73
CA LYS A 104 -1.55 -12.67 0.37
C LYS A 104 -1.25 -12.66 -1.14
N THR A 105 -2.26 -12.73 -2.00
CA THR A 105 -2.07 -12.67 -3.45
C THR A 105 -1.52 -11.32 -3.91
N LEU A 106 -1.89 -10.23 -3.22
CA LEU A 106 -1.37 -8.89 -3.54
C LEU A 106 0.08 -8.73 -3.09
N GLU A 107 0.46 -9.36 -1.97
CA GLU A 107 1.87 -9.48 -1.56
C GLU A 107 2.69 -10.26 -2.60
N VAL A 108 2.19 -11.40 -3.08
CA VAL A 108 2.88 -12.18 -4.11
C VAL A 108 3.06 -11.35 -5.38
N GLU A 109 2.03 -10.61 -5.79
CA GLU A 109 2.09 -9.73 -6.95
C GLU A 109 3.11 -8.59 -6.78
N LEU A 110 3.20 -8.00 -5.59
CA LEU A 110 4.22 -7.00 -5.26
C LEU A 110 5.64 -7.56 -5.49
N TYR A 111 5.94 -8.73 -4.92
CA TYR A 111 7.25 -9.36 -5.07
C TYR A 111 7.54 -9.79 -6.50
N ARG A 112 6.51 -10.26 -7.23
CA ARG A 112 6.62 -10.58 -8.66
C ARG A 112 7.05 -9.35 -9.47
N LEU A 113 6.36 -8.22 -9.28
CA LEU A 113 6.67 -6.96 -9.97
C LEU A 113 8.01 -6.36 -9.55
N LEU A 114 8.39 -6.50 -8.28
CA LEU A 114 9.72 -6.07 -7.81
C LEU A 114 10.83 -6.84 -8.51
N ASN A 115 10.71 -8.16 -8.63
CA ASN A 115 11.68 -8.99 -9.34
C ASN A 115 11.67 -8.74 -10.86
N GLU A 116 10.51 -8.43 -11.45
CA GLU A 116 10.38 -8.10 -12.87
C GLU A 116 11.06 -6.76 -13.22
N TYR A 117 10.92 -5.76 -12.35
CA TYR A 117 11.41 -4.40 -12.62
C TYR A 117 12.77 -4.10 -11.97
N SER A 118 13.27 -4.96 -11.07
CA SER A 118 14.64 -4.83 -10.56
C SER A 118 15.63 -5.08 -11.70
N SER A 119 16.45 -4.07 -12.04
CA SER A 119 17.57 -4.27 -12.95
C SER A 119 18.79 -4.77 -12.17
N ASP A 120 19.42 -5.85 -12.64
CA ASP A 120 20.66 -6.38 -12.07
C ASP A 120 21.84 -5.40 -12.15
N LEU A 121 21.67 -4.29 -12.87
CA LEU A 121 22.70 -3.30 -13.17
C LEU A 121 22.95 -2.30 -12.02
N LEU A 122 22.05 -2.21 -11.03
CA LEU A 122 22.06 -1.15 -10.02
C LEU A 122 22.76 -1.51 -8.69
N GLY A 123 23.43 -2.66 -8.61
CA GLY A 123 24.04 -3.10 -7.35
C GLY A 123 23.01 -3.59 -6.34
N ASN A 124 23.48 -4.01 -5.17
CA ASN A 124 22.77 -4.87 -4.22
C ASN A 124 21.32 -4.39 -3.95
N PRO A 125 20.29 -5.14 -4.40
CA PRO A 125 18.91 -4.66 -4.36
C PRO A 125 18.46 -4.47 -2.91
N GLN A 126 17.84 -3.32 -2.64
CA GLN A 126 17.34 -3.00 -1.31
C GLN A 126 16.30 -4.04 -0.87
N LYS A 127 16.47 -4.58 0.35
CA LYS A 127 15.58 -5.64 0.83
C LYS A 127 14.22 -5.06 1.25
N ILE A 128 13.19 -5.32 0.45
CA ILE A 128 11.82 -4.91 0.75
C ILE A 128 11.11 -6.00 1.55
N LEU A 129 10.56 -5.61 2.71
CA LEU A 129 9.88 -6.49 3.65
C LEU A 129 8.47 -5.99 3.91
N ILE A 130 7.49 -6.87 3.76
CA ILE A 130 6.13 -6.58 4.22
C ILE A 130 6.07 -6.88 5.72
N ASP A 131 5.62 -5.89 6.46
CA ASP A 131 5.48 -5.92 7.89
C ASP A 131 4.01 -6.22 8.23
N PRO A 132 3.71 -7.15 9.17
CA PRO A 132 2.34 -7.47 9.54
C PRO A 132 1.57 -6.21 9.97
N TYR A 133 0.42 -6.01 9.35
CA TYR A 133 -0.39 -4.82 9.61
C TYR A 133 -0.98 -4.84 11.02
N ASP A 134 -0.94 -3.69 11.67
CA ASP A 134 -1.42 -3.43 13.02
C ASP A 134 -1.64 -1.91 13.16
N ASP A 135 -2.86 -1.54 13.57
CA ASP A 135 -3.31 -0.16 13.76
C ASP A 135 -2.52 0.55 14.88
N PHE A 136 -1.93 -0.20 15.81
CA PHE A 136 -1.24 0.34 16.98
C PHE A 136 0.26 0.54 16.79
N ARG A 137 0.85 0.17 15.64
CA ARG A 137 2.30 0.38 15.40
C ARG A 137 2.73 1.83 15.55
N GLY A 138 1.90 2.76 15.08
CA GLY A 138 2.18 4.20 15.19
C GLY A 138 2.22 4.67 16.63
N SER A 139 1.25 4.26 17.45
CA SER A 139 1.18 4.63 18.87
C SER A 139 2.31 3.96 19.67
N LEU A 140 2.66 2.72 19.36
CA LEU A 140 3.81 2.03 19.94
C LEU A 140 5.13 2.77 19.67
N GLY A 141 5.34 3.19 18.41
CA GLY A 141 6.51 4.00 18.03
C GLY A 141 6.55 5.34 18.77
N GLY A 142 5.40 6.00 18.91
CA GLY A 142 5.27 7.25 19.68
C GLY A 142 5.61 7.07 21.16
N ALA A 143 5.09 6.01 21.79
CA ALA A 143 5.38 5.68 23.19
C ALA A 143 6.87 5.34 23.39
N ALA A 144 7.46 4.55 22.50
CA ALA A 144 8.88 4.22 22.53
C ALA A 144 9.76 5.46 22.39
N LEU A 145 9.40 6.40 21.50
CA LEU A 145 10.12 7.67 21.35
C LEU A 145 10.02 8.54 22.61
N ALA A 146 8.85 8.59 23.24
CA ALA A 146 8.66 9.33 24.49
C ALA A 146 9.54 8.77 25.61
N ILE A 147 9.53 7.45 25.80
CA ILE A 147 10.41 6.77 26.78
C ILE A 147 11.87 7.06 26.48
N TYR A 148 12.31 6.87 25.23
CA TYR A 148 13.69 7.12 24.83
C TYR A 148 14.16 8.53 25.14
N LYS A 149 13.32 9.55 24.87
CA LYS A 149 13.66 10.94 25.17
C LYS A 149 13.75 11.21 26.67
N THR A 150 12.79 10.72 27.45
CA THR A 150 12.79 10.91 28.91
C THR A 150 13.94 10.15 29.60
N SER A 151 14.32 8.99 29.09
CA SER A 151 15.45 8.20 29.62
C SER A 151 16.83 8.77 29.30
N LEU A 152 16.94 9.73 28.36
CA LEU A 152 18.19 10.43 28.02
C LEU A 152 18.38 11.75 28.78
N GLU A 153 17.38 12.19 29.55
CA GLU A 153 17.43 13.40 30.38
C GLU A 153 17.95 13.14 31.81
N PHE A 154 18.38 11.89 32.10
CA PHE A 154 19.07 11.47 33.33
C PHE A 154 20.50 10.99 33.01
#